data_AF-A0A7K0LTQ7-F1
#
_entry.id   AF-A0A7K0LTQ7-F1
#
_cell.length_a   1.000
_cell.length_b   1.000
_cell.length_c   1.000
_cell.angle_alpha   90.00
_cell.angle_beta   90.00
_cell.angle_gamma   90.00
#
_symmetry.space_group_name_H-M   'P 1'
#
loop_
_entity.id
_entity.type
_entity.pdbx_description
1 polymer ?
#
loop_
_entity_poly.entity_id
_entity_poly.type
_entity_poly.pdbx_seq_one_letter_code
_entity_poly.pdbx_strand_id
1 'polypeptide(L)'
;GQQDGLGQSITIAVVGLLMVVYVRIGGMRATTWVQIIKFGLLIAGAVLMSVWVLGKYGFNFSDVLGAAVDQSPEGSKILSPMGQYGKSTTTKLDFISLSIALVLGTAALPHVLMRFYTVPSAKVTRRSVSSAVGMIGLFYLCSLVLGFGAAALVGPEKILASPGKANSAVPLLAYELGGTLLLGFISAVAFATILAVVAGLTISASAAIAHDVYAHAMKKGDVSVEKELQVARITSVVIGVVAIAGSILAKNQNVAFLVALAFAVAASANLPTILYSLFWKNFTTRGAVWSIYGGLAISIGLIIFSPVVSGSPTSLFPDAHFAWFPLANPGLVSVPIAFLLGWLGSVTEKGADAAKFAEMEVRGLTGAGAE
;
A
#
# COMPACT_ATOMS: atom_id res chain seq x y z
N GLY A 1 12.04 24.44 -12.67
CA GLY A 1 11.28 25.09 -11.57
C GLY A 1 9.78 24.97 -11.75
N GLN A 2 9.14 25.92 -12.43
CA GLN A 2 7.66 25.92 -12.62
C GLN A 2 7.21 25.08 -13.84
N GLN A 3 8.06 24.99 -14.89
CA GLN A 3 7.83 24.12 -16.04
C GLN A 3 7.90 22.61 -15.70
N ASP A 4 8.81 22.20 -14.81
CA ASP A 4 8.94 20.79 -14.37
C ASP A 4 7.72 20.33 -13.57
N GLY A 5 7.19 21.20 -12.70
CA GLY A 5 6.02 20.90 -11.88
C GLY A 5 4.73 20.76 -12.70
N LEU A 6 4.59 21.56 -13.76
CA LEU A 6 3.45 21.49 -14.68
C LEU A 6 3.56 20.26 -15.59
N GLY A 7 4.75 19.97 -16.12
CA GLY A 7 5.01 18.75 -16.88
C GLY A 7 4.72 17.48 -16.10
N GLN A 8 5.17 17.38 -14.85
CA GLN A 8 4.88 16.24 -13.98
C GLN A 8 3.36 16.08 -13.73
N SER A 9 2.65 17.19 -13.49
CA SER A 9 1.20 17.17 -13.30
C SER A 9 0.44 16.71 -14.56
N ILE A 10 0.88 17.14 -15.75
CA ILE A 10 0.32 16.66 -17.02
C ILE A 10 0.58 15.16 -17.18
N THR A 11 1.80 14.69 -16.92
CA THR A 11 2.12 13.25 -17.00
C THR A 11 1.23 12.43 -16.06
N ILE A 12 1.05 12.88 -14.82
CA ILE A 12 0.13 12.22 -13.86
C ILE A 12 -1.30 12.18 -14.41
N ALA A 13 -1.79 13.29 -14.96
CA ALA A 13 -3.14 13.37 -15.53
C ALA A 13 -3.33 12.46 -16.74
N VAL A 14 -2.37 12.43 -17.66
CA VAL A 14 -2.41 11.58 -18.87
C VAL A 14 -2.36 10.10 -18.50
N VAL A 15 -1.42 9.71 -17.63
CA VAL A 15 -1.32 8.32 -17.16
C VAL A 15 -2.58 7.92 -16.40
N GLY A 16 -3.10 8.80 -15.55
CA GLY A 16 -4.36 8.58 -14.85
C GLY A 16 -5.57 8.46 -15.78
N LEU A 17 -5.65 9.26 -16.84
CA LEU A 17 -6.72 9.14 -17.82
C LEU A 17 -6.65 7.80 -18.57
N LEU A 18 -5.44 7.40 -18.98
CA LEU A 18 -5.20 6.08 -19.58
C LEU A 18 -5.64 4.95 -18.64
N MET A 19 -5.38 5.09 -17.34
CA MET A 19 -5.83 4.14 -16.32
C MET A 19 -7.36 4.01 -16.28
N VAL A 20 -8.08 5.12 -16.26
CA VAL A 20 -9.55 5.15 -16.23
C VAL A 20 -10.14 4.48 -17.48
N VAL A 21 -9.56 4.78 -18.65
CA VAL A 21 -9.96 4.14 -19.91
C VAL A 21 -9.71 2.63 -19.87
N TYR A 22 -8.53 2.21 -19.40
CA TYR A 22 -8.18 0.80 -19.28
C TYR A 22 -9.13 0.04 -18.35
N VAL A 23 -9.46 0.61 -17.18
CA VAL A 23 -10.39 -0.01 -16.21
C VAL A 23 -11.78 -0.20 -16.80
N ARG A 24 -12.25 0.73 -17.62
CA ARG A 24 -13.56 0.61 -18.28
C ARG A 24 -13.64 -0.58 -19.24
N ILE A 25 -12.50 -0.97 -19.82
CA ILE A 25 -12.38 -2.05 -20.82
C ILE A 25 -11.92 -3.37 -20.17
N GLY A 26 -11.25 -3.30 -19.02
CA GLY A 26 -10.58 -4.43 -18.37
C GLY A 26 -11.53 -5.42 -17.69
N GLY A 27 -11.59 -6.65 -18.20
CA GLY A 27 -12.20 -7.80 -17.51
C GLY A 27 -11.26 -8.44 -16.49
N MET A 28 -11.81 -9.00 -15.40
CA MET A 28 -11.02 -9.56 -14.29
C MET A 28 -10.00 -10.63 -14.71
N ARG A 29 -10.31 -11.49 -15.71
CA ARG A 29 -9.38 -12.53 -16.19
C ARG A 29 -8.09 -11.95 -16.80
N ALA A 30 -8.19 -10.88 -17.57
CA ALA A 30 -7.03 -10.22 -18.16
C ALA A 30 -6.12 -9.62 -17.06
N THR A 31 -6.73 -9.05 -16.03
CA THR A 31 -5.96 -8.47 -14.91
C THR A 31 -5.13 -9.51 -14.17
N THR A 32 -5.63 -10.74 -14.01
CA THR A 32 -4.90 -11.83 -13.36
C THR A 32 -3.64 -12.23 -14.14
N TRP A 33 -3.77 -12.44 -15.45
CA TRP A 33 -2.61 -12.79 -16.30
C TRP A 33 -1.55 -11.69 -16.31
N VAL A 34 -1.98 -10.43 -16.43
CA VAL A 34 -1.07 -9.28 -16.36
C VAL A 34 -0.36 -9.23 -15.00
N GLN A 35 -1.05 -9.55 -13.91
CA GLN A 35 -0.45 -9.61 -12.56
C GLN A 35 0.62 -10.70 -12.43
N ILE A 36 0.43 -11.87 -13.06
CA ILE A 36 1.41 -12.95 -13.04
C ILE A 36 2.67 -12.55 -13.84
N ILE A 37 2.48 -12.05 -15.07
CA ILE A 37 3.59 -11.67 -15.95
C ILE A 37 4.42 -10.55 -15.32
N LYS A 38 3.76 -9.48 -14.86
CA LYS A 38 4.47 -8.33 -14.27
C LYS A 38 5.23 -8.71 -13.00
N PHE A 39 4.70 -9.64 -12.21
CA PHE A 39 5.38 -10.13 -11.01
C PHE A 39 6.69 -10.84 -11.38
N GLY A 40 6.65 -11.74 -12.37
CA GLY A 40 7.85 -12.39 -12.89
C GLY A 40 8.88 -11.38 -13.42
N LEU A 41 8.43 -10.40 -14.20
CA LEU A 41 9.30 -9.34 -14.74
C LEU A 41 9.94 -8.47 -13.65
N LEU A 42 9.18 -8.13 -12.61
CA LEU A 42 9.66 -7.29 -11.51
C LEU A 42 10.70 -8.02 -10.65
N ILE A 43 10.46 -9.29 -10.32
CA ILE A 43 11.43 -10.12 -9.61
C ILE A 43 12.68 -10.33 -10.47
N ALA A 44 12.53 -10.67 -11.75
CA ALA A 44 13.65 -10.87 -12.66
C ALA A 44 14.49 -9.59 -12.82
N GLY A 45 13.85 -8.42 -12.97
CA GLY A 45 14.54 -7.14 -13.06
C GLY A 45 15.30 -6.79 -11.78
N ALA A 46 14.68 -7.01 -10.61
CA ALA A 46 15.33 -6.78 -9.32
C ALA A 46 16.55 -7.69 -9.12
N VAL A 47 16.40 -9.00 -9.37
CA VAL A 47 17.49 -9.98 -9.25
C VAL A 47 18.62 -9.67 -10.24
N LEU A 48 18.28 -9.39 -11.51
CA LEU A 48 19.27 -9.06 -12.54
C LEU A 48 20.10 -7.85 -12.12
N MET A 49 19.45 -6.77 -11.70
CA MET A 49 20.15 -5.57 -11.25
C MET A 49 20.98 -5.82 -9.99
N SER A 50 20.46 -6.55 -9.01
CA SER A 50 21.19 -6.88 -7.78
C SER A 50 22.45 -7.71 -8.08
N VAL A 51 22.34 -8.73 -8.94
CA VAL A 51 23.48 -9.54 -9.37
C VAL A 51 24.49 -8.69 -10.12
N TRP A 52 24.05 -7.77 -10.97
CA TRP A 52 24.94 -6.89 -11.72
C TRP A 52 25.68 -5.90 -10.81
N VAL A 53 24.98 -5.29 -9.85
CA VAL A 53 25.63 -4.46 -8.81
C VAL A 53 26.68 -5.28 -8.09
N LEU A 54 26.33 -6.44 -7.55
CA LEU A 54 27.28 -7.30 -6.85
C LEU A 54 28.47 -7.69 -7.74
N GLY A 55 28.23 -8.00 -9.01
CA GLY A 55 29.28 -8.32 -9.98
C GLY A 55 30.30 -7.20 -10.19
N LYS A 56 29.87 -5.93 -10.17
CA LYS A 56 30.78 -4.76 -10.22
C LYS A 56 31.70 -4.67 -8.99
N TYR A 57 31.28 -5.21 -7.86
CA TYR A 57 32.00 -5.22 -6.59
C TYR A 57 32.51 -6.63 -6.23
N GLY A 58 32.82 -7.47 -7.22
CA GLY A 58 33.43 -8.79 -6.99
C GLY A 58 32.57 -9.78 -6.19
N PHE A 59 31.25 -9.61 -6.20
CA PHE A 59 30.26 -10.34 -5.38
C PHE A 59 30.43 -10.16 -3.87
N ASN A 60 31.10 -9.09 -3.43
CA ASN A 60 31.25 -8.75 -2.03
C ASN A 60 30.30 -7.61 -1.65
N PHE A 61 29.30 -7.92 -0.82
CA PHE A 61 28.33 -6.92 -0.39
C PHE A 61 28.98 -5.83 0.49
N SER A 62 30.04 -6.14 1.23
CA SER A 62 30.75 -5.15 2.06
C SER A 62 31.40 -4.06 1.21
N ASP A 63 31.86 -4.39 0.00
CA ASP A 63 32.48 -3.42 -0.90
C ASP A 63 31.41 -2.47 -1.51
N VAL A 64 30.20 -2.97 -1.75
CA VAL A 64 29.04 -2.13 -2.11
C VAL A 64 28.73 -1.15 -0.98
N LEU A 65 28.72 -1.61 0.27
CA LEU A 65 28.48 -0.76 1.44
C LEU A 65 29.59 0.28 1.63
N GLY A 66 30.86 -0.11 1.43
CA GLY A 66 32.01 0.79 1.48
C GLY A 66 31.90 1.91 0.44
N ALA A 67 31.62 1.57 -0.81
CA ALA A 67 31.43 2.56 -1.86
C ALA A 67 30.21 3.47 -1.61
N ALA A 68 29.14 2.94 -1.01
CA ALA A 68 27.99 3.76 -0.60
C ALA A 68 28.36 4.75 0.52
N VAL A 69 29.27 4.38 1.43
CA VAL A 69 29.80 5.25 2.48
C VAL A 69 30.67 6.35 1.86
N ASP A 70 31.55 6.00 0.93
CA ASP A 70 32.48 6.95 0.29
C ASP A 70 31.75 8.04 -0.50
N GLN A 71 30.61 7.69 -1.11
CA GLN A 71 29.80 8.62 -1.90
C GLN A 71 28.77 9.38 -1.05
N SER A 72 28.58 9.02 0.22
CA SER A 72 27.61 9.66 1.11
C SER A 72 28.22 10.82 1.89
N PRO A 73 27.59 12.02 1.88
CA PRO A 73 27.99 13.12 2.76
C PRO A 73 27.94 12.77 4.26
N GLU A 74 27.12 11.77 4.63
CA GLU A 74 27.00 11.30 6.02
C GLU A 74 28.04 10.21 6.38
N GLY A 75 28.85 9.76 5.42
CA GLY A 75 29.86 8.72 5.59
C GLY A 75 29.26 7.43 6.18
N SER A 76 29.94 6.86 7.18
CA SER A 76 29.55 5.60 7.82
C SER A 76 28.19 5.64 8.53
N LYS A 77 27.62 6.83 8.78
CA LYS A 77 26.29 6.97 9.40
C LYS A 77 25.17 6.39 8.53
N ILE A 78 25.37 6.27 7.21
CA ILE A 78 24.37 5.63 6.33
C ILE A 78 24.15 4.15 6.66
N LEU A 79 25.14 3.50 7.28
CA LEU A 79 25.06 2.11 7.74
C LEU A 79 24.45 1.99 9.14
N SER A 80 24.32 3.10 9.86
CA SER A 80 23.78 3.06 11.22
C SER A 80 22.30 2.68 11.21
N PRO A 81 21.88 1.70 12.03
CA PRO A 81 20.49 1.35 12.11
C PRO A 81 19.70 2.56 12.61
N MET A 82 18.49 2.71 12.07
CA MET A 82 17.55 3.73 12.54
C MET A 82 17.99 5.18 12.28
N GLY A 83 18.88 5.48 11.33
CA GLY A 83 19.33 6.86 11.06
C GLY A 83 18.21 7.90 10.86
N GLN A 84 17.10 7.51 10.22
CA GLN A 84 15.92 8.39 10.07
C GLN A 84 15.04 8.45 11.33
N TYR A 85 14.86 7.32 12.02
CA TYR A 85 13.87 7.16 13.08
C TYR A 85 14.45 7.24 14.51
N GLY A 86 15.77 7.26 14.66
CA GLY A 86 16.48 7.15 15.94
C GLY A 86 16.79 8.50 16.58
N LYS A 87 16.44 9.60 15.92
CA LYS A 87 16.85 10.97 16.27
C LYS A 87 16.22 11.48 17.59
N SER A 88 14.99 11.08 17.88
CA SER A 88 14.25 11.47 19.09
C SER A 88 13.35 10.34 19.59
N THR A 89 12.84 10.45 20.81
CA THR A 89 11.82 9.51 21.32
C THR A 89 10.59 9.48 20.41
N THR A 90 10.15 10.63 19.91
CA THR A 90 9.01 10.74 18.99
C THR A 90 9.25 9.98 17.69
N THR A 91 10.42 10.10 17.06
CA THR A 91 10.72 9.39 15.81
C THR A 91 10.86 7.87 16.02
N LYS A 92 11.28 7.43 17.21
CA LYS A 92 11.32 6.01 17.57
C LYS A 92 9.90 5.45 17.72
N LEU A 93 9.01 6.19 18.37
CA LEU A 93 7.59 5.84 18.46
C LEU A 93 6.92 5.84 17.08
N ASP A 94 7.30 6.77 16.21
CA ASP A 94 6.81 6.83 14.83
C ASP A 94 7.21 5.59 14.03
N PHE A 95 8.43 5.07 14.22
CA PHE A 95 8.86 3.81 13.62
C PHE A 95 8.08 2.59 14.13
N ILE A 96 7.78 2.54 15.44
CA ILE A 96 6.92 1.48 16.00
C ILE A 96 5.51 1.60 15.39
N SER A 97 4.98 2.81 15.32
CA SER A 97 3.68 3.12 14.69
C SER A 97 3.62 2.67 13.24
N LEU A 98 4.66 3.00 12.46
CA LEU A 98 4.85 2.54 11.09
C LEU A 98 4.91 1.01 10.98
N SER A 99 5.65 0.36 11.88
CA SER A 99 5.80 -1.09 11.88
C SER A 99 4.47 -1.80 12.16
N ILE A 100 3.72 -1.30 13.15
CA ILE A 100 2.36 -1.77 13.45
C ILE A 100 1.47 -1.58 12.23
N ALA A 101 1.44 -0.38 11.66
CA ALA A 101 0.63 -0.08 10.49
C ALA A 101 0.95 -1.01 9.32
N LEU A 102 2.23 -1.26 9.03
CA LEU A 102 2.64 -2.09 7.89
C LEU A 102 2.29 -3.58 8.10
N VAL A 103 2.59 -4.13 9.29
CA VAL A 103 2.34 -5.55 9.61
C VAL A 103 0.84 -5.83 9.72
N LEU A 104 0.13 -5.00 10.48
CA LEU A 104 -1.29 -5.18 10.73
C LEU A 104 -2.14 -4.77 9.53
N GLY A 105 -1.75 -3.71 8.83
CA GLY A 105 -2.45 -3.21 7.66
C GLY A 105 -2.42 -4.19 6.50
N THR A 106 -1.28 -4.85 6.24
CA THR A 106 -1.19 -5.87 5.17
C THR A 106 -2.10 -7.05 5.40
N ALA A 107 -2.27 -7.50 6.65
CA ALA A 107 -3.18 -8.59 7.00
C ALA A 107 -4.66 -8.20 6.85
N ALA A 108 -4.99 -6.91 6.94
CA ALA A 108 -6.35 -6.39 7.00
C ALA A 108 -6.93 -5.96 5.64
N LEU A 109 -6.20 -6.19 4.54
CA LEU A 109 -6.61 -5.75 3.20
C LEU A 109 -7.65 -6.72 2.59
N PRO A 110 -8.91 -6.29 2.40
CA PRO A 110 -9.99 -7.18 1.95
C PRO A 110 -9.74 -7.75 0.56
N HIS A 111 -9.08 -7.00 -0.33
CA HIS A 111 -8.79 -7.45 -1.70
C HIS A 111 -7.83 -8.64 -1.78
N VAL A 112 -7.04 -8.89 -0.72
CA VAL A 112 -6.18 -10.09 -0.61
C VAL A 112 -7.00 -11.24 -0.03
N LEU A 113 -7.76 -10.98 1.03
CA LEU A 113 -8.58 -12.00 1.70
C LEU A 113 -9.63 -12.61 0.76
N MET A 114 -10.32 -11.79 -0.03
CA MET A 114 -11.30 -12.27 -1.02
C MET A 114 -10.71 -13.26 -2.01
N ARG A 115 -9.42 -13.15 -2.35
CA ARG A 115 -8.75 -14.10 -3.25
C ARG A 115 -8.42 -15.43 -2.58
N PHE A 116 -8.20 -15.45 -1.26
CA PHE A 116 -8.01 -16.70 -0.53
C PHE A 116 -9.30 -17.48 -0.39
N TYR A 117 -10.44 -16.78 -0.29
CA TYR A 117 -11.75 -17.42 -0.19
C TYR A 117 -12.22 -18.07 -1.50
N THR A 118 -11.69 -17.67 -2.65
CA THR A 118 -12.00 -18.32 -3.95
C THR A 118 -11.22 -19.62 -4.20
N VAL A 119 -10.34 -20.04 -3.27
CA VAL A 119 -9.55 -21.27 -3.42
C VAL A 119 -10.24 -22.42 -2.66
N PRO A 120 -10.60 -23.54 -3.31
CA PRO A 120 -11.38 -24.62 -2.68
C PRO A 120 -10.69 -25.35 -1.52
N SER A 121 -9.38 -25.16 -1.32
CA SER A 121 -8.60 -25.91 -0.34
C SER A 121 -7.64 -25.04 0.46
N ALA A 122 -7.81 -25.04 1.78
CA ALA A 122 -6.92 -24.34 2.71
C ALA A 122 -5.44 -24.79 2.59
N LYS A 123 -5.18 -26.06 2.25
CA LYS A 123 -3.82 -26.58 2.06
C LYS A 123 -3.13 -25.94 0.86
N VAL A 124 -3.86 -25.76 -0.25
CA VAL A 124 -3.36 -25.10 -1.46
C VAL A 124 -3.11 -23.62 -1.19
N THR A 125 -4.03 -22.96 -0.49
CA THR A 125 -3.88 -21.56 -0.05
C THR A 125 -2.62 -21.37 0.81
N ARG A 126 -2.41 -22.21 1.84
CA ARG A 126 -1.21 -22.12 2.70
C ARG A 126 0.10 -22.29 1.92
N ARG A 127 0.15 -23.24 0.99
CA ARG A 127 1.34 -23.43 0.13
C ARG A 127 1.59 -22.20 -0.74
N SER A 128 0.54 -21.64 -1.34
CA SER A 128 0.62 -20.42 -2.15
C SER A 128 1.15 -19.24 -1.33
N VAL A 129 0.61 -19.04 -0.12
CA VAL A 129 1.06 -17.99 0.81
C VAL A 129 2.53 -18.18 1.16
N SER A 130 2.96 -19.39 1.51
CA SER A 130 4.36 -19.67 1.84
C SER A 130 5.31 -19.37 0.68
N SER A 131 4.96 -19.75 -0.54
CA SER A 131 5.77 -19.43 -1.72
C SER A 131 5.80 -17.93 -2.01
N ALA A 132 4.68 -17.23 -1.82
CA ALA A 132 4.61 -15.77 -1.98
C ALA A 132 5.51 -15.06 -0.96
N VAL A 133 5.48 -15.47 0.31
CA VAL A 133 6.34 -14.91 1.36
C VAL A 133 7.82 -15.10 1.02
N GLY A 134 8.21 -16.26 0.50
CA GLY A 134 9.59 -16.51 0.05
C GLY A 134 10.03 -15.53 -1.05
N MET A 135 9.17 -15.29 -2.05
CA MET A 135 9.48 -14.35 -3.14
C MET A 135 9.52 -12.89 -2.67
N ILE A 136 8.65 -12.51 -1.74
CA ILE A 136 8.67 -11.18 -1.11
C ILE A 136 9.98 -10.99 -0.32
N GLY A 137 10.41 -12.02 0.42
CA GLY A 137 11.69 -12.02 1.11
C GLY A 137 12.87 -11.83 0.15
N LEU A 138 12.89 -12.56 -0.97
CA LEU A 138 13.89 -12.38 -2.03
C LEU A 138 13.90 -10.95 -2.58
N PHE A 139 12.73 -10.37 -2.83
CA PHE A 139 12.61 -8.99 -3.30
C PHE A 139 13.17 -7.98 -2.29
N TYR A 140 12.93 -8.16 -1.00
CA TYR A 140 13.50 -7.29 0.04
C TYR A 140 15.03 -7.42 0.15
N LEU A 141 15.57 -8.62 0.00
CA LEU A 141 17.03 -8.82 -0.08
C LEU A 141 17.62 -8.09 -1.29
N CYS A 142 16.98 -8.19 -2.45
CA CYS A 142 17.38 -7.44 -3.64
C CYS A 142 17.30 -5.92 -3.38
N SER A 143 16.22 -5.46 -2.74
CA SER A 143 16.01 -4.04 -2.43
C SER A 143 17.12 -3.43 -1.57
N LEU A 144 17.72 -4.19 -0.64
CA LEU A 144 18.90 -3.75 0.11
C LEU A 144 20.09 -3.52 -0.82
N VAL A 145 20.40 -4.48 -1.70
CA VAL A 145 21.49 -4.38 -2.67
C VAL A 145 21.25 -3.22 -3.64
N LEU A 146 20.02 -3.05 -4.12
CA LEU A 146 19.67 -1.96 -5.04
C LEU A 146 19.74 -0.58 -4.35
N GLY A 147 19.31 -0.49 -3.09
CA GLY A 147 19.36 0.76 -2.32
C GLY A 147 20.79 1.24 -2.10
N PHE A 148 21.65 0.37 -1.55
CA PHE A 148 23.07 0.70 -1.36
C PHE A 148 23.84 0.79 -2.68
N GLY A 149 23.51 -0.03 -3.67
CA GLY A 149 24.08 0.06 -5.02
C GLY A 149 23.74 1.38 -5.71
N ALA A 150 22.52 1.90 -5.54
CA ALA A 150 22.16 3.23 -6.03
C ALA A 150 22.93 4.31 -5.27
N ALA A 151 23.07 4.19 -3.95
CA ALA A 151 23.87 5.12 -3.16
C ALA A 151 25.36 5.13 -3.57
N ALA A 152 25.92 3.97 -3.97
CA ALA A 152 27.32 3.79 -4.34
C ALA A 152 27.67 4.13 -5.80
N LEU A 153 26.72 4.01 -6.73
CA LEU A 153 26.95 4.23 -8.16
C LEU A 153 26.34 5.53 -8.69
N VAL A 154 25.20 5.94 -8.13
CA VAL A 154 24.47 7.15 -8.57
C VAL A 154 24.80 8.34 -7.65
N GLY A 155 24.94 8.08 -6.35
CA GLY A 155 25.17 9.08 -5.32
C GLY A 155 23.91 9.81 -4.84
N PRO A 156 23.85 10.22 -3.57
CA PRO A 156 22.67 10.82 -2.96
C PRO A 156 22.31 12.19 -3.57
N GLU A 157 23.29 12.98 -3.99
CA GLU A 157 23.06 14.30 -4.60
C GLU A 157 22.27 14.19 -5.91
N LYS A 158 22.69 13.28 -6.80
CA LYS A 158 22.01 13.04 -8.08
C LYS A 158 20.61 12.45 -7.89
N ILE A 159 20.43 11.56 -6.90
CA ILE A 159 19.11 10.99 -6.56
C ILE A 159 18.17 12.09 -6.03
N LEU A 160 18.63 12.95 -5.13
CA LEU A 160 17.81 13.99 -4.52
C LEU A 160 17.52 15.16 -5.47
N ALA A 161 18.42 15.44 -6.41
CA ALA A 161 18.23 16.43 -7.47
C ALA A 161 17.27 15.95 -8.58
N SER A 162 17.07 14.63 -8.71
CA SER A 162 16.23 14.05 -9.76
C SER A 162 14.73 14.13 -9.44
N PRO A 163 13.85 14.22 -10.46
CA PRO A 163 12.40 14.17 -10.28
C PRO A 163 11.98 12.90 -9.51
N GLY A 164 11.17 13.07 -8.46
CA GLY A 164 10.76 11.96 -7.60
C GLY A 164 11.74 11.62 -6.48
N LYS A 165 12.90 12.30 -6.38
CA LYS A 165 13.88 12.19 -5.29
C LYS A 165 14.25 10.72 -5.02
N ALA A 166 14.08 10.25 -3.79
CA ALA A 166 14.35 8.86 -3.39
C ALA A 166 13.61 7.81 -4.25
N ASN A 167 12.44 8.13 -4.82
CA ASN A 167 11.70 7.19 -5.68
C ASN A 167 12.38 6.96 -7.05
N SER A 168 13.34 7.82 -7.42
CA SER A 168 14.11 7.71 -8.67
C SER A 168 15.37 6.85 -8.54
N ALA A 169 15.71 6.39 -7.33
CA ALA A 169 16.97 5.68 -7.06
C ALA A 169 17.15 4.42 -7.95
N VAL A 170 16.13 3.56 -8.03
CA VAL A 170 16.20 2.32 -8.84
C VAL A 170 16.23 2.62 -10.35
N PRO A 171 15.37 3.49 -10.92
CA PRO A 171 15.51 3.91 -12.31
C PRO A 171 16.89 4.51 -12.66
N LEU A 172 17.43 5.37 -11.80
CA LEU A 172 18.76 5.95 -12.02
C LEU A 172 19.86 4.89 -11.96
N LEU A 173 19.76 3.94 -11.02
CA LEU A 173 20.67 2.79 -10.97
C LEU A 173 20.57 1.94 -12.24
N ALA A 174 19.36 1.72 -12.76
CA ALA A 174 19.17 1.00 -14.02
C ALA A 174 19.87 1.71 -15.19
N TYR A 175 19.82 3.05 -15.21
CA TYR A 175 20.55 3.84 -16.19
C TYR A 175 22.07 3.72 -16.03
N GLU A 176 22.61 3.76 -14.80
CA GLU A 176 24.06 3.61 -14.55
C GLU A 176 24.59 2.19 -14.84
N LEU A 177 23.74 1.16 -14.76
CA LEU A 177 24.13 -0.21 -15.05
C LEU A 177 24.06 -0.54 -16.54
N GLY A 178 22.93 -0.24 -17.19
CA GLY A 178 22.64 -0.71 -18.54
C GLY A 178 22.15 0.37 -19.50
N GLY A 179 22.35 1.65 -19.16
CA GLY A 179 22.00 2.79 -20.01
C GLY A 179 20.51 2.91 -20.29
N THR A 180 20.19 3.50 -21.45
CA THR A 180 18.82 3.78 -21.89
C THR A 180 17.98 2.51 -22.06
N LEU A 181 18.59 1.39 -22.44
CA LEU A 181 17.90 0.12 -22.64
C LEU A 181 17.38 -0.45 -21.32
N LEU A 182 18.25 -0.55 -20.30
CA LEU A 182 17.84 -1.09 -19.00
C LEU A 182 16.90 -0.12 -18.28
N LEU A 183 17.14 1.19 -18.37
CA LEU A 183 16.20 2.20 -17.87
C LEU A 183 14.82 2.05 -18.53
N GLY A 184 14.78 1.91 -19.86
CA GLY A 184 13.54 1.73 -20.62
C GLY A 184 12.79 0.47 -20.20
N PHE A 185 13.50 -0.65 -20.04
CA PHE A 185 12.92 -1.92 -19.57
C PHE A 185 12.34 -1.79 -18.15
N ILE A 186 13.13 -1.30 -17.19
CA ILE A 186 12.67 -1.15 -15.79
C ILE A 186 11.52 -0.15 -15.69
N SER A 187 11.57 0.95 -16.46
CA SER A 187 10.49 1.94 -16.53
C SER A 187 9.21 1.34 -17.11
N ALA A 188 9.31 0.52 -18.17
CA ALA A 188 8.17 -0.17 -18.76
C ALA A 188 7.54 -1.18 -17.77
N VAL A 189 8.37 -1.94 -17.05
CA VAL A 189 7.90 -2.86 -16.00
C VAL A 189 7.23 -2.10 -14.85
N ALA A 190 7.82 -0.99 -14.39
CA ALA A 190 7.22 -0.14 -13.36
C ALA A 190 5.87 0.45 -13.82
N PHE A 191 5.81 0.96 -15.05
CA PHE A 191 4.60 1.50 -15.66
C PHE A 191 3.49 0.45 -15.77
N ALA A 192 3.80 -0.73 -16.33
CA ALA A 192 2.87 -1.84 -16.41
C ALA A 192 2.40 -2.30 -15.02
N THR A 193 3.28 -2.24 -14.02
CA THR A 193 2.96 -2.60 -12.63
C THR A 193 1.95 -1.65 -12.02
N ILE A 194 2.18 -0.33 -12.13
CA ILE A 194 1.28 0.71 -11.65
C ILE A 194 -0.09 0.58 -12.34
N LEU A 195 -0.11 0.47 -13.67
CA LEU A 195 -1.34 0.32 -14.45
C LEU A 195 -2.15 -0.89 -14.00
N ALA A 196 -1.50 -2.02 -13.76
CA ALA A 196 -2.21 -3.23 -13.37
C ALA A 196 -2.63 -3.25 -11.89
N VAL A 197 -1.91 -2.59 -10.98
CA VAL A 197 -2.31 -2.49 -9.56
C VAL A 197 -3.49 -1.54 -9.41
N VAL A 198 -3.37 -0.32 -9.93
CA VAL A 198 -4.42 0.69 -9.78
C VAL A 198 -5.69 0.25 -10.52
N ALA A 199 -5.57 -0.41 -11.68
CA ALA A 199 -6.76 -0.96 -12.35
C ALA A 199 -7.46 -2.03 -11.49
N GLY A 200 -6.71 -2.96 -10.91
CA GLY A 200 -7.27 -3.99 -10.04
C GLY A 200 -7.97 -3.40 -8.81
N LEU A 201 -7.33 -2.45 -8.12
CA LEU A 201 -7.89 -1.78 -6.95
C LEU A 201 -9.13 -0.94 -7.31
N THR A 202 -9.10 -0.24 -8.45
CA THR A 202 -10.23 0.58 -8.91
C THR A 202 -11.43 -0.29 -9.28
N ILE A 203 -11.22 -1.41 -9.98
CA ILE A 203 -12.29 -2.37 -10.30
C ILE A 203 -12.90 -2.91 -9.00
N SER A 204 -12.07 -3.39 -8.06
CA SER A 204 -12.56 -3.92 -6.78
C SER A 204 -13.33 -2.88 -5.98
N ALA A 205 -12.83 -1.65 -5.88
CA ALA A 205 -13.52 -0.58 -5.17
C ALA A 205 -14.85 -0.19 -5.84
N SER A 206 -14.86 -0.10 -7.18
CA SER A 206 -16.07 0.22 -7.94
C SER A 206 -17.13 -0.89 -7.86
N ALA A 207 -16.69 -2.16 -7.84
CA ALA A 207 -17.57 -3.31 -7.67
C ALA A 207 -18.15 -3.36 -6.25
N ALA A 208 -17.34 -3.12 -5.21
CA ALA A 208 -17.83 -3.03 -3.84
C ALA A 208 -18.89 -1.92 -3.68
N ILE A 209 -18.67 -0.74 -4.28
CA ILE A 209 -19.67 0.33 -4.24
C ILE A 209 -20.94 -0.04 -5.04
N ALA A 210 -20.80 -0.65 -6.21
CA ALA A 210 -21.95 -1.03 -7.03
C ALA A 210 -22.80 -2.13 -6.36
N HIS A 211 -22.15 -3.18 -5.83
CA HIS A 211 -22.80 -4.34 -5.25
C HIS A 211 -23.25 -4.10 -3.80
N ASP A 212 -22.36 -3.58 -2.94
CA ASP A 212 -22.61 -3.48 -1.50
C ASP A 212 -23.42 -2.22 -1.16
N VAL A 213 -23.05 -1.07 -1.75
CA VAL A 213 -23.69 0.22 -1.45
C VAL A 213 -24.92 0.43 -2.34
N TYR A 214 -24.79 0.37 -3.65
CA TYR A 214 -25.89 0.70 -4.55
C TYR A 214 -26.94 -0.41 -4.62
N ALA A 215 -26.55 -1.65 -4.96
CA ALA A 215 -27.50 -2.74 -5.12
C ALA A 215 -28.12 -3.18 -3.79
N HIS A 216 -27.29 -3.52 -2.79
CA HIS A 216 -27.79 -4.02 -1.51
C HIS A 216 -28.26 -2.93 -0.55
N ALA A 217 -27.45 -1.91 -0.26
CA ALA A 217 -27.83 -0.92 0.76
C ALA A 217 -28.89 0.09 0.29
N MET A 218 -28.78 0.61 -0.95
CA MET A 218 -29.72 1.63 -1.46
C MET A 218 -30.94 1.02 -2.16
N LYS A 219 -30.76 -0.04 -2.95
CA LYS A 219 -31.81 -0.63 -3.78
C LYS A 219 -32.33 -1.97 -3.27
N LYS A 220 -31.85 -2.46 -2.11
CA LYS A 220 -32.34 -3.66 -1.42
C LYS A 220 -32.37 -4.93 -2.31
N GLY A 221 -31.41 -5.05 -3.23
CA GLY A 221 -31.26 -6.21 -4.12
C GLY A 221 -32.12 -6.16 -5.39
N ASP A 222 -32.98 -5.15 -5.57
CA ASP A 222 -33.83 -5.03 -6.76
C ASP A 222 -33.17 -4.18 -7.86
N VAL A 223 -32.06 -4.70 -8.41
CA VAL A 223 -31.29 -4.04 -9.47
C VAL A 223 -30.94 -5.02 -10.57
N SER A 224 -31.16 -4.61 -11.83
CA SER A 224 -30.71 -5.40 -12.96
C SER A 224 -29.18 -5.39 -13.07
N VAL A 225 -28.61 -6.52 -13.49
CA VAL A 225 -27.15 -6.67 -13.71
C VAL A 225 -26.60 -5.56 -14.61
N GLU A 226 -27.34 -5.14 -15.63
CA GLU A 226 -26.95 -4.04 -16.52
C GLU A 226 -26.79 -2.70 -15.78
N LYS A 227 -27.72 -2.37 -14.88
CA LYS A 227 -27.66 -1.13 -14.08
C LYS A 227 -26.53 -1.19 -13.07
N GLU A 228 -26.30 -2.34 -12.45
CA GLU A 228 -25.19 -2.54 -11.52
C GLU A 228 -23.83 -2.35 -12.23
N LEU A 229 -23.65 -2.96 -13.40
CA LEU A 229 -22.46 -2.78 -14.24
C LEU A 229 -22.28 -1.31 -14.69
N GLN A 230 -23.39 -0.61 -14.98
CA GLN A 230 -23.33 0.81 -15.33
C GLN A 230 -22.86 1.66 -14.14
N VAL A 231 -23.37 1.41 -12.93
CA VAL A 231 -22.92 2.09 -11.71
C VAL A 231 -21.46 1.79 -11.43
N ALA A 232 -21.02 0.53 -11.54
CA ALA A 232 -19.61 0.17 -11.37
C ALA A 232 -18.69 0.95 -12.34
N ARG A 233 -19.08 1.09 -13.62
CA ARG A 233 -18.33 1.87 -14.61
C ARG A 233 -18.32 3.37 -14.34
N ILE A 234 -19.38 3.95 -13.79
CA ILE A 234 -19.41 5.38 -13.42
C ILE A 234 -18.53 5.60 -12.19
N THR A 235 -18.69 4.75 -11.17
CA THR A 235 -17.92 4.82 -9.93
C THR A 235 -16.41 4.68 -10.18
N SER A 236 -15.99 3.79 -11.10
CA SER A 236 -14.57 3.66 -11.44
C SER A 236 -13.98 4.94 -12.05
N VAL A 237 -14.74 5.67 -12.85
CA VAL A 237 -14.34 6.99 -13.38
C VAL A 237 -14.23 8.02 -12.25
N VAL A 238 -15.21 8.08 -11.34
CA VAL A 238 -15.20 9.01 -10.20
C VAL A 238 -14.00 8.74 -9.30
N ILE A 239 -13.75 7.48 -8.94
CA ILE A 239 -12.57 7.07 -8.15
C ILE A 239 -11.28 7.48 -8.87
N GLY A 240 -11.20 7.24 -10.18
CA GLY A 240 -10.04 7.62 -10.98
C GLY A 240 -9.77 9.12 -10.96
N VAL A 241 -10.78 9.95 -11.15
CA VAL A 241 -10.65 11.42 -11.11
C VAL A 241 -10.17 11.89 -9.73
N VAL A 242 -10.76 11.36 -8.65
CA VAL A 242 -10.34 11.68 -7.28
C VAL A 242 -8.90 11.24 -7.02
N ALA A 243 -8.51 10.05 -7.47
CA ALA A 243 -7.15 9.53 -7.33
C ALA A 243 -6.11 10.37 -8.11
N ILE A 244 -6.45 10.86 -9.30
CA ILE A 244 -5.60 11.75 -10.09
C ILE A 244 -5.41 13.08 -9.36
N ALA A 245 -6.50 13.69 -8.88
CA ALA A 245 -6.43 14.94 -8.12
C ALA A 245 -5.56 14.77 -6.86
N GLY A 246 -5.78 13.70 -6.09
CA GLY A 246 -4.97 13.38 -4.91
C GLY A 246 -3.50 13.14 -5.23
N SER A 247 -3.20 12.45 -6.34
CA SER A 247 -1.82 12.20 -6.79
C SER A 247 -1.09 13.47 -7.19
N ILE A 248 -1.78 14.43 -7.81
CA ILE A 248 -1.22 15.75 -8.15
C ILE A 248 -0.88 16.54 -6.88
N LEU A 249 -1.75 16.52 -5.87
CA LEU A 249 -1.51 17.18 -4.58
C LEU A 249 -0.34 16.54 -3.82
N ALA A 250 -0.21 15.21 -3.91
CA ALA A 250 0.82 14.46 -3.20
C ALA A 250 2.12 14.22 -4.00
N LYS A 251 2.30 14.84 -5.18
CA LYS A 251 3.41 14.55 -6.12
C LYS A 251 4.83 14.76 -5.57
N ASN A 252 4.97 15.60 -4.54
CA ASN A 252 6.24 15.92 -3.89
C ASN A 252 6.54 15.05 -2.68
N GLN A 253 5.61 14.17 -2.29
CA GLN A 253 5.72 13.29 -1.14
C GLN A 253 6.47 12.00 -1.48
N ASN A 254 7.07 11.39 -0.47
CA ASN A 254 7.64 10.05 -0.61
C ASN A 254 6.50 9.02 -0.73
N VAL A 255 6.55 8.17 -1.78
CA VAL A 255 5.48 7.20 -2.04
C VAL A 255 5.42 6.14 -0.94
N ALA A 256 6.57 5.68 -0.43
CA ALA A 256 6.61 4.73 0.68
C ALA A 256 5.92 5.28 1.94
N PHE A 257 6.05 6.59 2.16
CA PHE A 257 5.40 7.27 3.26
C PHE A 257 3.87 7.34 3.09
N LEU A 258 3.38 7.72 1.91
CA LEU A 258 1.93 7.72 1.63
C LEU A 258 1.31 6.32 1.77
N VAL A 259 2.03 5.30 1.31
CA VAL A 259 1.63 3.90 1.44
C VAL A 259 1.49 3.51 2.91
N ALA A 260 2.42 3.94 3.77
CA ALA A 260 2.34 3.68 5.21
C ALA A 260 1.09 4.28 5.87
N LEU A 261 0.66 5.47 5.47
CA LEU A 261 -0.57 6.09 5.96
C LEU A 261 -1.81 5.30 5.54
N ALA A 262 -1.87 4.87 4.28
CA ALA A 262 -2.95 4.03 3.78
C ALA A 262 -3.05 2.72 4.56
N PHE A 263 -1.91 2.09 4.86
CA PHE A 263 -1.84 0.91 5.71
C PHE A 263 -2.29 1.17 7.14
N ALA A 264 -1.96 2.32 7.73
CA ALA A 264 -2.40 2.68 9.07
C ALA A 264 -3.92 2.84 9.14
N VAL A 265 -4.54 3.45 8.14
CA VAL A 265 -6.00 3.55 8.02
C VAL A 265 -6.63 2.16 7.87
N ALA A 266 -6.09 1.31 6.99
CA ALA A 266 -6.57 -0.05 6.79
C ALA A 266 -6.46 -0.91 8.06
N ALA A 267 -5.32 -0.83 8.76
CA ALA A 267 -5.08 -1.52 10.03
C ALA A 267 -6.08 -1.07 11.11
N SER A 268 -6.44 0.22 11.13
CA SER A 268 -7.34 0.78 12.14
C SER A 268 -8.80 0.44 11.85
N ALA A 269 -9.25 0.54 10.59
CA ALA A 269 -10.65 0.34 10.25
C ALA A 269 -11.04 -1.15 10.12
N ASN A 270 -10.18 -1.98 9.54
CA ASN A 270 -10.57 -3.32 9.12
C ASN A 270 -10.09 -4.42 10.07
N LEU A 271 -8.85 -4.32 10.57
CA LEU A 271 -8.23 -5.42 11.32
C LEU A 271 -9.03 -5.82 12.57
N PRO A 272 -9.45 -4.89 13.45
CA PRO A 272 -10.10 -5.29 14.69
C PRO A 272 -11.41 -6.02 14.42
N THR A 273 -12.18 -5.54 13.45
CA THR A 273 -13.44 -6.14 13.03
C THR A 273 -13.24 -7.55 12.47
N ILE A 274 -12.22 -7.74 11.61
CA ILE A 274 -11.88 -9.06 11.05
C ILE A 274 -11.49 -10.02 12.18
N LEU A 275 -10.59 -9.62 13.08
CA LEU A 275 -10.13 -10.50 14.17
C LEU A 275 -11.25 -10.83 15.14
N TYR A 276 -12.08 -9.86 15.53
CA TYR A 276 -13.21 -10.14 16.39
C TYR A 276 -14.25 -11.03 15.73
N SER A 277 -14.54 -10.86 14.42
CA SER A 277 -15.47 -11.74 13.71
C SER A 277 -15.00 -13.20 13.63
N LEU A 278 -13.68 -13.42 13.63
CA LEU A 278 -13.09 -14.76 13.51
C LEU A 278 -12.90 -15.44 14.87
N PHE A 279 -12.52 -14.68 15.90
CA PHE A 279 -12.05 -15.26 17.16
C PHE A 279 -12.91 -14.92 18.38
N TRP A 280 -13.87 -13.99 18.26
CA TRP A 280 -14.68 -13.56 19.40
C TRP A 280 -16.17 -13.84 19.20
N LYS A 281 -16.64 -14.91 19.84
CA LYS A 281 -18.04 -15.37 19.83
C LYS A 281 -19.09 -14.32 20.23
N ASN A 282 -18.70 -13.32 21.01
CA ASN A 282 -19.60 -12.27 21.49
C ASN A 282 -19.51 -10.98 20.66
N PHE A 283 -18.88 -11.02 19.49
CA PHE A 283 -18.78 -9.85 18.63
C PHE A 283 -20.13 -9.52 18.00
N THR A 284 -20.47 -8.23 17.97
CA THR A 284 -21.80 -7.75 17.59
C THR A 284 -21.74 -6.80 16.40
N THR A 285 -22.90 -6.54 15.77
CA THR A 285 -22.99 -5.58 14.67
C THR A 285 -22.64 -4.16 15.12
N ARG A 286 -23.05 -3.72 16.33
CA ARG A 286 -22.66 -2.40 16.80
C ARG A 286 -21.17 -2.30 17.08
N GLY A 287 -20.56 -3.35 17.65
CA GLY A 287 -19.11 -3.45 17.79
C GLY A 287 -18.39 -3.30 16.45
N ALA A 288 -18.86 -3.99 15.41
CA ALA A 288 -18.29 -3.86 14.06
C ALA A 288 -18.38 -2.43 13.52
N VAL A 289 -19.54 -1.78 13.66
CA VAL A 289 -19.77 -0.39 13.22
C VAL A 289 -18.85 0.57 13.98
N TRP A 290 -18.77 0.46 15.31
CA TRP A 290 -17.94 1.33 16.13
C TRP A 290 -16.44 1.17 15.86
N SER A 291 -16.00 -0.07 15.64
CA SER A 291 -14.63 -0.39 15.25
C SER A 291 -14.28 0.22 13.89
N ILE A 292 -15.09 -0.03 12.85
CA ILE A 292 -14.83 0.44 11.48
C ILE A 292 -14.85 1.97 11.42
N TYR A 293 -15.97 2.59 11.79
CA TYR A 293 -16.13 4.04 11.66
C TYR A 293 -15.28 4.80 12.66
N GLY A 294 -15.12 4.29 13.88
CA GLY A 294 -14.26 4.89 14.89
C GLY A 294 -12.79 4.79 14.53
N GLY A 295 -12.32 3.61 14.10
CA GLY A 295 -10.96 3.42 13.61
C GLY A 295 -10.64 4.29 12.39
N LEU A 296 -11.58 4.41 11.45
CA LEU A 296 -11.47 5.31 10.29
C LEU A 296 -11.40 6.78 10.71
N ALA A 297 -12.34 7.24 11.54
CA ALA A 297 -12.40 8.63 11.98
C ALA A 297 -11.16 9.04 12.77
N ILE A 298 -10.68 8.18 13.68
CA ILE A 298 -9.50 8.45 14.49
C ILE A 298 -8.24 8.44 13.64
N SER A 299 -8.06 7.44 12.77
CA SER A 299 -6.88 7.39 11.90
C SER A 299 -6.81 8.60 10.97
N ILE A 300 -7.91 8.95 10.29
CA ILE A 300 -7.96 10.14 9.42
C ILE A 300 -7.77 11.42 10.25
N GLY A 301 -8.44 11.55 11.39
CA GLY A 301 -8.29 12.70 12.27
C GLY A 301 -6.84 12.92 12.69
N LEU A 302 -6.17 11.87 13.18
CA LEU A 302 -4.76 11.94 13.56
C LEU A 302 -3.86 12.29 12.37
N ILE A 303 -4.13 11.76 11.17
CA ILE A 303 -3.38 12.12 9.96
C ILE A 303 -3.54 13.60 9.61
N ILE A 304 -4.78 14.13 9.64
CA ILE A 304 -5.06 15.54 9.37
C ILE A 304 -4.26 16.42 10.33
N PHE A 305 -4.20 16.06 11.60
CA PHE A 305 -3.49 16.84 12.62
C PHE A 305 -2.04 16.41 12.86
N SER A 306 -1.44 15.69 11.92
CA SER A 306 -0.03 15.24 11.99
C SER A 306 0.93 16.17 11.23
N PRO A 307 2.25 16.02 11.43
CA PRO A 307 3.28 16.78 10.71
C PRO A 307 3.30 16.50 9.20
N VAL A 308 2.53 15.50 8.74
CA VAL A 308 2.35 15.16 7.32
C VAL A 308 1.53 16.20 6.59
N VAL A 309 0.50 16.72 7.24
CA VAL A 309 -0.47 17.62 6.61
C VAL A 309 -0.09 19.06 6.87
N SER A 310 0.47 19.35 8.04
CA SER A 310 0.71 20.72 8.50
C SER A 310 2.05 20.88 9.21
N GLY A 311 2.68 22.05 9.02
CA GLY A 311 3.73 22.56 9.91
C GLY A 311 5.12 21.97 9.71
N SER A 312 5.35 21.19 8.65
CA SER A 312 6.69 20.73 8.26
C SER A 312 7.05 21.14 6.83
N PRO A 313 8.34 21.34 6.49
CA PRO A 313 8.76 21.69 5.12
C PRO A 313 8.36 20.66 4.06
N THR A 314 8.11 19.42 4.49
CA THR A 314 7.66 18.32 3.65
C THR A 314 6.17 18.05 3.77
N SER A 315 5.41 18.85 4.52
CA SER A 315 3.97 18.65 4.69
C SER A 315 3.17 19.06 3.44
N LEU A 316 1.92 18.61 3.36
CA LEU A 316 0.99 19.03 2.29
C LEU A 316 0.71 20.54 2.34
N PHE A 317 0.63 21.12 3.54
CA PHE A 317 0.43 22.55 3.78
C PHE A 317 1.53 23.10 4.71
N PRO A 318 2.72 23.44 4.17
CA PRO A 318 3.85 23.92 4.97
C PRO A 318 3.56 25.19 5.78
N ASP A 319 2.75 26.10 5.22
CA ASP A 319 2.45 27.40 5.83
C ASP A 319 1.35 27.35 6.90
N ALA A 320 0.67 26.21 7.04
CA ALA A 320 -0.35 26.01 8.04
C ALA A 320 0.23 25.29 9.26
N HIS A 321 -0.08 25.74 10.48
CA HIS A 321 0.42 25.16 11.74
C HIS A 321 -0.72 24.72 12.67
N PHE A 322 -1.32 23.58 12.38
CA PHE A 322 -2.37 22.95 13.19
C PHE A 322 -2.03 21.49 13.58
N ALA A 323 -0.79 21.05 13.35
CA ALA A 323 -0.33 19.72 13.73
C ALA A 323 -0.11 19.61 15.25
N TRP A 324 -1.12 19.11 15.98
CA TRP A 324 -1.01 18.83 17.43
C TRP A 324 -0.57 17.39 17.73
N PHE A 325 -0.79 16.47 16.79
CA PHE A 325 -0.37 15.09 16.95
C PHE A 325 1.10 14.95 16.50
N PRO A 326 2.01 14.44 17.36
CA PRO A 326 3.45 14.50 17.08
C PRO A 326 3.96 13.39 16.16
N LEU A 327 3.18 12.31 15.95
CA LEU A 327 3.60 11.19 15.11
C LEU A 327 3.12 11.40 13.66
N ALA A 328 3.95 11.00 12.70
CA ALA A 328 3.61 11.04 11.30
C ALA A 328 2.69 9.86 10.92
N ASN A 329 2.89 8.70 11.57
CA ASN A 329 2.04 7.54 11.43
C ASN A 329 1.08 7.41 12.64
N PRO A 330 -0.24 7.27 12.43
CA PRO A 330 -1.21 7.18 13.52
C PRO A 330 -1.35 5.77 14.12
N GLY A 331 -0.79 4.73 13.48
CA GLY A 331 -1.09 3.32 13.75
C GLY A 331 -0.93 2.89 15.21
N LEU A 332 0.07 3.41 15.92
CA LEU A 332 0.29 3.15 17.35
C LEU A 332 -0.89 3.55 18.24
N VAL A 333 -1.65 4.58 17.84
CA VAL A 333 -2.78 5.12 18.60
C VAL A 333 -4.10 4.69 18.01
N SER A 334 -4.27 4.81 16.69
CA SER A 334 -5.55 4.55 16.03
C SER A 334 -5.93 3.07 16.05
N VAL A 335 -4.97 2.15 15.93
CA VAL A 335 -5.27 0.71 15.93
C VAL A 335 -5.79 0.25 17.31
N PRO A 336 -5.11 0.48 18.45
CA PRO A 336 -5.64 0.09 19.75
C PRO A 336 -7.00 0.71 20.07
N ILE A 337 -7.23 1.98 19.72
CA ILE A 337 -8.52 2.60 19.98
C ILE A 337 -9.62 1.93 19.14
N ALA A 338 -9.35 1.54 17.90
CA ALA A 338 -10.32 0.80 17.10
C ALA A 338 -10.70 -0.55 17.72
N PHE A 339 -9.73 -1.30 18.28
CA PHE A 339 -10.02 -2.49 19.08
C PHE A 339 -10.88 -2.17 20.30
N LEU A 340 -10.55 -1.11 21.04
CA LEU A 340 -11.31 -0.70 22.21
C LEU A 340 -12.76 -0.31 21.85
N LEU A 341 -12.98 0.37 20.73
CA LEU A 341 -14.31 0.73 20.25
C LEU A 341 -15.12 -0.50 19.81
N GLY A 342 -14.47 -1.47 19.14
CA GLY A 342 -15.10 -2.74 18.78
C GLY A 342 -15.50 -3.58 19.99
N TRP A 343 -14.63 -3.62 20.99
CA TRP A 343 -14.90 -4.25 22.28
C TRP A 343 -16.04 -3.55 23.02
N LEU A 344 -15.94 -2.23 23.19
CA LEU A 344 -16.92 -1.42 23.91
C LEU A 344 -18.31 -1.54 23.27
N GLY A 345 -18.39 -1.40 21.94
CA GLY A 345 -19.65 -1.51 21.21
C GLY A 345 -20.31 -2.87 21.36
N SER A 346 -19.51 -3.94 21.48
CA SER A 346 -19.99 -5.31 21.65
C SER A 346 -20.41 -5.65 23.07
N VAL A 347 -19.63 -5.26 24.08
CA VAL A 347 -19.98 -5.53 25.49
C VAL A 347 -21.24 -4.77 25.90
N THR A 348 -21.43 -3.57 25.34
CA THR A 348 -22.61 -2.77 25.65
C THR A 348 -23.87 -3.28 24.94
N GLU A 349 -23.76 -4.17 23.93
CA GLU A 349 -24.89 -4.62 23.10
C GLU A 349 -25.37 -5.98 23.62
N LYS A 350 -26.64 -6.05 24.01
CA LYS A 350 -27.28 -7.32 24.36
C LYS A 350 -27.81 -7.96 23.08
N GLY A 351 -27.10 -8.96 22.54
CA GLY A 351 -27.59 -9.67 21.35
C GLY A 351 -26.54 -10.36 20.48
N ALA A 352 -25.44 -10.87 21.06
CA ALA A 352 -24.50 -11.68 20.29
C ALA A 352 -25.19 -12.94 19.73
N ASP A 353 -25.17 -13.12 18.42
CA ASP A 353 -25.80 -14.23 17.71
C ASP A 353 -24.82 -15.41 17.61
N ALA A 354 -24.86 -16.29 18.61
CA ALA A 354 -24.00 -17.46 18.67
C ALA A 354 -24.19 -18.42 17.48
N ALA A 355 -25.38 -18.43 16.87
CA ALA A 355 -25.66 -19.29 15.71
C ALA A 355 -24.95 -18.76 14.46
N LYS A 356 -24.97 -17.44 14.23
CA LYS A 356 -24.20 -16.81 13.13
C LYS A 356 -22.70 -17.01 13.31
N PHE A 357 -22.19 -16.94 14.54
CA PHE A 357 -20.77 -17.21 14.79
C PHE A 357 -20.41 -18.65 14.44
N ALA A 358 -21.22 -19.63 14.87
CA ALA A 358 -21.01 -21.04 14.53
C ALA A 358 -21.09 -21.28 13.00
N GLU A 359 -22.01 -20.63 12.29
CA GLU A 359 -22.10 -20.69 10.84
C GLU A 359 -20.83 -20.13 10.16
N MET A 360 -20.33 -18.98 10.62
CA MET A 360 -19.07 -18.39 10.13
C MET A 360 -17.87 -19.28 10.42
N GLU A 361 -17.82 -19.92 11.59
CA GLU A 361 -16.76 -20.85 11.97
C GLU A 361 -16.75 -22.09 11.06
N VAL A 362 -17.92 -22.69 10.82
CA VAL A 362 -18.05 -23.83 9.90
C VAL A 362 -17.65 -23.42 8.48
N ARG A 363 -18.15 -22.29 7.97
CA ARG A 363 -17.76 -21.81 6.63
C ARG A 363 -16.27 -21.50 6.53
N GLY A 364 -15.69 -20.87 7.55
CA GLY A 364 -14.27 -20.55 7.59
C GLY A 364 -13.36 -21.78 7.62
N LEU A 365 -13.78 -22.86 8.30
CA LEU A 365 -13.01 -24.10 8.42
C LEU A 365 -13.22 -25.06 7.24
N THR A 366 -14.42 -25.10 6.66
CA THR A 366 -14.79 -26.08 5.61
C THR A 366 -14.74 -25.51 4.20
N GLY A 367 -14.76 -24.18 4.03
CA GLY A 367 -14.92 -23.53 2.73
C GLY A 367 -16.33 -23.66 2.15
N ALA A 368 -17.33 -24.10 2.94
CA ALA A 368 -18.71 -24.22 2.47
C ALA A 368 -19.29 -22.87 2.05
N GLY A 369 -19.80 -22.77 0.82
CA GLY A 369 -20.34 -21.54 0.23
C GLY A 369 -19.31 -20.66 -0.49
N ALA A 370 -18.11 -21.17 -0.77
CA ALA A 370 -17.08 -20.51 -1.59
C ALA A 370 -17.28 -20.67 -3.12
N GLU A 371 -18.48 -21.11 -3.56
CA GLU A 371 -18.83 -21.31 -4.98
C GLU A 371 -19.25 -20.01 -5.68
#